data_AF-A0AA95NBG4-F1
#
_entry.id   AF-A0AA95NBG4-F1
#
_cell.length_a   1.000
_cell.length_b   1.000
_cell.length_c   1.000
_cell.angle_alpha   90.00
_cell.angle_beta   90.00
_cell.angle_gamma   90.00
#
_symmetry.space_group_name_H-M   'P 1'
#
loop_
_entity.id
_entity.type
_entity.pdbx_description
1 polymer ?
#
loop_
_entity_poly.entity_id
_entity_poly.type
_entity_poly.pdbx_seq_one_letter_code
_entity_poly.pdbx_strand_id
1 'polypeptide(L)' 'MSITAINVRNQFRGIVQEIIEGPVVSEVDVLTPSGLVVTSVITTRSLKELQLAPGRAVVALVKSTEVALATL' A
#
# COMPACT_ATOMS: atom_id res chain seq x y z
N MET A 1 -14.14 -2.49 -8.19
CA MET A 1 -12.96 -1.94 -8.90
C MET A 1 -12.29 -3.06 -9.67
N SER A 2 -12.22 -2.97 -11.00
CA SER A 2 -11.53 -3.97 -11.83
C SER A 2 -10.15 -3.45 -12.21
N ILE A 3 -9.12 -3.98 -11.56
CA ILE A 3 -7.76 -3.95 -12.11
C ILE A 3 -7.77 -4.93 -13.29
N THR A 4 -7.67 -4.44 -14.52
CA THR A 4 -7.85 -5.27 -15.73
C THR A 4 -6.66 -6.19 -15.99
N ALA A 5 -5.44 -5.72 -15.74
CA ALA A 5 -4.23 -6.54 -15.74
C ALA A 5 -3.13 -5.83 -14.94
N ILE A 6 -2.40 -6.57 -14.10
CA ILE A 6 -1.23 -6.06 -13.40
C ILE A 6 -0.21 -7.19 -13.19
N ASN A 7 1.07 -6.93 -13.49
CA ASN A 7 2.17 -7.88 -13.28
C ASN A 7 2.81 -7.67 -11.89
N VAL A 8 1.97 -7.79 -10.85
CA VAL A 8 2.40 -7.77 -9.45
C VAL A 8 1.73 -8.94 -8.74
N ARG A 9 2.54 -9.88 -8.23
CA ARG A 9 2.06 -11.15 -7.67
C ARG A 9 1.62 -11.05 -6.22
N ASN A 10 2.27 -10.19 -5.43
CA ASN A 10 1.94 -10.03 -4.02
C ASN A 10 0.93 -8.89 -3.88
N GLN A 11 -0.31 -9.23 -3.54
CA GLN A 11 -1.43 -8.28 -3.45
C GLN A 11 -2.13 -8.43 -2.12
N PHE A 12 -2.22 -7.34 -1.35
CA PHE A 12 -2.81 -7.32 -0.02
C PHE A 12 -4.02 -6.40 -0.04
N ARG A 13 -5.22 -6.98 0.02
CA ARG A 13 -6.46 -6.21 0.13
C ARG A 13 -6.61 -5.73 1.56
N GLY A 14 -7.00 -4.48 1.74
CA GLY A 14 -7.18 -3.92 3.07
C GLY A 14 -7.87 -2.56 3.05
N ILE A 15 -7.89 -1.95 4.23
CA ILE A 15 -8.42 -0.61 4.46
C ILE A 15 -7.26 0.27 4.93
N VAL A 16 -7.15 1.47 4.39
CA VAL A 16 -6.20 2.48 4.90
C VAL A 16 -6.54 2.75 6.37
N GLN A 17 -5.60 2.42 7.25
CA GLN A 17 -5.72 2.60 8.70
C GLN A 17 -5.23 3.99 9.10
N GLU A 18 -4.05 4.38 8.63
CA GLU A 18 -3.38 5.63 8.97
C GLU A 18 -2.61 6.17 7.77
N ILE A 19 -2.42 7.50 7.75
CA ILE A 19 -1.57 8.20 6.79
C ILE A 19 -0.71 9.19 7.58
N ILE A 20 0.61 9.09 7.43
CA ILE A 20 1.56 10.09 7.91
C ILE A 20 2.01 10.92 6.70
N GLU A 21 1.41 12.09 6.52
CA GLU A 21 1.71 12.96 5.39
C GLU A 21 3.04 13.70 5.60
N GLY A 22 3.97 13.50 4.67
CA GLY A 22 5.22 14.27 4.61
C GLY A 22 5.25 15.25 3.43
N PRO A 23 6.27 16.13 3.36
CA PRO A 23 6.33 17.17 2.34
C PRO A 23 6.59 16.64 0.91
N VAL A 24 7.20 15.45 0.78
CA VAL A 24 7.56 14.83 -0.52
C VAL A 24 7.01 13.42 -0.62
N VAL A 25 7.21 12.62 0.42
CA VAL A 25 6.69 11.27 0.57
C VAL A 25 5.77 11.20 1.78
N SER A 26 4.83 10.27 1.74
CA SER A 26 3.90 9.98 2.81
C SER A 26 3.88 8.48 3.09
N GLU A 27 3.68 8.15 4.35
CA GLU A 27 3.47 6.77 4.80
C GLU A 27 1.97 6.46 4.80
N VAL A 28 1.61 5.26 4.36
CA VAL A 28 0.24 4.75 4.30
C VAL A 28 0.23 3.35 4.89
N ASP A 29 -0.50 3.20 6.00
CA ASP A 29 -0.71 1.90 6.62
C ASP A 29 -2.02 1.29 6.14
N VAL A 30 -1.94 0.04 5.68
CA VAL A 30 -3.08 -0.72 5.17
C VAL A 30 -3.32 -1.93 6.05
N LEU A 31 -4.44 -1.93 6.78
CA LEU A 31 -4.88 -3.05 7.59
C LEU A 31 -5.60 -4.08 6.72
N THR A 32 -5.09 -5.31 6.68
CA THR A 32 -5.72 -6.43 5.98
C THR A 32 -6.76 -7.12 6.88
N PRO A 33 -7.70 -7.90 6.30
CA PRO A 33 -8.66 -8.70 7.08
C PRO A 33 -8.03 -9.71 8.04
N SER A 34 -6.77 -10.10 7.82
CA SER A 34 -6.05 -11.03 8.69
C SER A 34 -5.36 -10.34 9.88
N GLY A 35 -5.49 -9.01 10.00
CA GLY A 35 -4.82 -8.22 11.03
C GLY A 35 -3.37 -7.83 10.70
N LEU A 36 -2.88 -8.12 9.49
CA LEU A 36 -1.57 -7.65 9.04
C LEU A 36 -1.65 -6.17 8.67
N VAL A 37 -0.66 -5.38 9.07
CA VAL A 37 -0.48 -4.01 8.60
C VAL A 37 0.60 -4.01 7.51
N VAL A 38 0.23 -3.54 6.32
CA VAL A 38 1.16 -3.32 5.21
C VAL A 38 1.43 -1.83 5.10
N THR A 39 2.66 -1.43 5.39
CA THR A 39 3.11 -0.03 5.29
C THR A 39 3.66 0.24 3.90
N SER A 40 3.20 1.32 3.27
CA SER A 40 3.69 1.80 1.98
C SER A 40 4.17 3.24 2.09
N VAL A 41 5.34 3.53 1.52
CA VAL A 41 5.82 4.90 1.35
C VAL A 41 5.66 5.29 -0.11
N ILE A 42 4.81 6.28 -0.37
CA ILE A 42 4.53 6.80 -1.71
C ILE A 42 4.78 8.30 -1.76
N THR A 43 4.83 8.88 -2.96
CA THR A 43 4.89 10.35 -3.05
C THR A 43 3.60 10.96 -2.51
N THR A 44 3.72 12.10 -1.82
CA THR A 44 2.57 12.87 -1.32
C THR A 44 1.66 13.31 -2.48
N ARG A 45 2.22 13.51 -3.67
CA ARG A 45 1.45 13.74 -4.90
C ARG A 45 0.56 12.54 -5.23
N SER A 46 1.11 11.33 -5.27
CA SER A 46 0.35 10.10 -5.55
C SER A 46 -0.74 9.86 -4.51
N LEU A 47 -0.45 10.14 -3.24
CA LEU A 47 -1.45 10.06 -2.16
C LEU A 47 -2.69 10.93 -2.46
N LYS A 48 -2.45 12.17 -2.89
CA LYS A 48 -3.50 13.15 -3.24
C LYS A 48 -4.23 12.77 -4.53
N GLU A 49 -3.51 12.38 -5.57
CA GLU A 49 -4.08 11.95 -6.86
C GLU A 49 -4.99 10.73 -6.71
N LEU A 50 -4.58 9.76 -5.88
CA LEU A 50 -5.36 8.57 -5.55
C LEU A 50 -6.49 8.82 -4.54
N GLN A 51 -6.53 10.03 -3.96
CA GLN A 51 -7.50 10.44 -2.94
C GLN A 51 -7.57 9.43 -1.78
N LEU A 52 -6.39 9.00 -1.32
CA LEU A 52 -6.28 8.10 -0.17
C LEU A 52 -6.67 8.84 1.09
N ALA A 53 -7.41 8.14 1.95
CA ALA A 53 -7.84 8.63 3.25
C ALA A 53 -8.08 7.41 4.16
N PRO A 54 -7.95 7.56 5.49
CA PRO A 54 -8.34 6.52 6.44
C PRO A 54 -9.77 6.01 6.16
N GLY A 55 -9.98 4.70 6.30
CA GLY A 55 -11.25 4.04 5.99
C GLY A 55 -11.44 3.66 4.52
N ARG A 56 -10.53 4.08 3.60
CA ARG A 56 -10.65 3.74 2.18
C ARG A 56 -10.15 2.32 1.88
N ALA A 57 -10.93 1.56 1.12
CA ALA A 57 -10.53 0.24 0.64
C ALA A 57 -9.48 0.36 -0.48
N VAL A 58 -8.39 -0.40 -0.33
CA VAL A 58 -7.25 -0.39 -1.26
C VAL A 58 -6.68 -1.80 -1.47
N VAL A 59 -5.81 -1.93 -2.47
CA VAL A 59 -4.96 -3.10 -2.66
C VAL A 59 -3.51 -2.64 -2.64
N ALA A 60 -2.76 -3.03 -1.60
CA ALA A 60 -1.32 -2.82 -1.56
C ALA A 60 -0.61 -3.87 -2.44
N LEU A 61 0.41 -3.43 -3.18
CA LEU A 61 1.04 -4.20 -4.24
C LEU A 61 2.55 -4.22 -4.02
N VAL A 62 3.16 -5.41 -3.96
CA VAL A 62 4.62 -5.57 -3.80
C VAL A 62 5.15 -6.41 -4.95
N LYS A 63 6.07 -5.86 -5.74
CA LYS A 63 6.63 -6.59 -6.88
C LYS A 63 7.54 -7.72 -6.39
N SER A 64 7.47 -8.88 -7.04
CA SER A 64 8.25 -10.06 -6.62
C SER A 64 9.76 -9.81 -6.62
N THR A 65 10.24 -8.91 -7.46
CA THR A 65 11.67 -8.54 -7.58
C THR A 65 12.14 -7.54 -6.52
N GLU A 66 11.25 -7.04 -5.65
CA GLU A 66 11.56 -6.05 -4.61
C GLU A 66 11.54 -6.68 -3.20
N VAL A 67 11.34 -8.00 -3.11
CA VAL A 67 11.37 -8.75 -1.85
C VAL A 67 12.80 -9.23 -1.58
N ALA A 68 13.33 -8.90 -0.41
CA ALA A 68 14.63 -9.39 0.05
C ALA A 68 14.49 -10.67 0.90
N LEU A 69 15.52 -11.50 0.91
CA LEU A 69 15.63 -12.68 1.78
C LEU A 69 16.86 -12.54 2.68
N ALA A 70 16.75 -13.02 3.92
CA ALA A 70 17.86 -13.19 4.84
C ALA A 70 17.86 -14.63 5.36
N THR A 71 19.04 -15.26 5.42
CA THR A 71 19.24 -16.51 6.16
C THR A 71 19.64 -16.19 7.59
N LEU A 72 19.27 -17.06 8.52
CA LEU A 72 19.66 -16.99 9.93
C LEU A 72 20.98 -17.71 10.17
#